data_AF-A0A2N6BB35-F1
#
_entry.id   AF-A0A2N6BB35-F1
#
_cell.length_a   1.000
_cell.length_b   1.000
_cell.length_c   1.000
_cell.angle_alpha   90.00
_cell.angle_beta   90.00
_cell.angle_gamma   90.00
#
_symmetry.space_group_name_H-M   'P 1'
#
loop_
_entity.id
_entity.type
_entity.pdbx_description
1 polymer ?
#
loop_
_entity_poly.entity_id
_entity_poly.type
_entity_poly.pdbx_seq_one_letter_code
_entity_poly.pdbx_strand_id
1 'polypeptide(L)'
;MRTFKPIVSGLVGFGLSLSCTVAASADEGLEALFANNCAACHGMDRGGYIAPALNKDNQGEVDPSALAYIITNGVDGTLMPAWKGRLSEKQILDLATYFTKAPKREVKWTMADVKNSLTVYVADESTLPKQPVYGIENMDDLVAVTSRGTRARDTSRVVFFNGKNNEIVGSIPTNYAPHIVDYDPANERWAYVKTDGGRIYKVDLYSMKAVRSVQVGFGGPSLAVSWDGKYLAAGSFVPNTAVILKADTLEPVKFLDLKGVDPDGKMVEADSGSITATPYGPYFSISLEMAGQVWIADLSKPGIPLTKIMNVGRHLHDSFLTDKS
;
A
#
# COMPACT_ATOMS: atom_id res chain seq x y z
N MET A 1 73.12 5.58 -47.26
CA MET A 1 73.80 5.14 -46.01
C MET A 1 72.78 4.47 -45.11
N ARG A 2 73.20 3.48 -44.29
CA ARG A 2 72.42 2.95 -43.14
C ARG A 2 72.28 4.09 -42.10
N THR A 3 71.23 4.25 -41.30
CA THR A 3 70.75 3.48 -40.13
C THR A 3 69.34 4.01 -39.73
N PHE A 4 68.52 3.50 -38.79
CA PHE A 4 68.46 2.28 -37.97
C PHE A 4 66.97 1.87 -37.73
N LYS A 5 66.63 1.18 -36.62
CA LYS A 5 65.24 0.93 -36.13
C LYS A 5 65.24 0.84 -34.58
N PRO A 6 64.13 1.18 -33.88
CA PRO A 6 63.28 0.13 -33.28
C PRO A 6 61.77 0.49 -33.39
N ILE A 7 60.85 -0.37 -33.82
CA ILE A 7 60.26 -1.55 -33.12
C ILE A 7 59.86 -1.24 -31.67
N VAL A 8 58.57 -0.96 -31.48
CA VAL A 8 57.87 -1.03 -30.18
C VAL A 8 56.77 -2.08 -30.32
N SER A 9 56.79 -3.10 -29.47
CA SER A 9 55.74 -4.13 -29.41
C SER A 9 54.60 -3.66 -28.50
N GLY A 10 53.40 -3.53 -29.05
CA GLY A 10 52.19 -3.31 -28.25
C GLY A 10 51.60 -4.64 -27.79
N LEU A 11 51.56 -4.89 -26.47
CA LEU A 11 50.80 -6.01 -25.91
C LEU A 11 49.30 -5.77 -26.06
N VAL A 12 48.58 -6.78 -26.55
CA VAL A 12 47.11 -6.83 -26.48
C VAL A 12 46.73 -7.27 -25.08
N GLY A 13 46.27 -6.33 -24.25
CA GLY A 13 45.72 -6.63 -22.93
C GLY A 13 44.29 -7.13 -23.02
N PHE A 14 44.07 -8.42 -22.78
CA PHE A 14 42.74 -9.02 -22.73
C PHE A 14 42.07 -8.66 -21.39
N GLY A 15 41.25 -7.60 -21.39
CA GLY A 15 40.55 -7.11 -20.20
C GLY A 15 39.45 -8.06 -19.74
N LEU A 16 39.75 -8.92 -18.78
CA LEU A 16 38.76 -9.82 -18.17
C LEU A 16 37.83 -9.03 -17.25
N SER A 17 36.66 -8.62 -17.78
CA SER A 17 35.64 -7.92 -17.01
C SER A 17 34.96 -8.86 -15.99
N LEU A 18 35.44 -8.84 -14.75
CA LEU A 18 34.78 -9.49 -13.62
C LEU A 18 33.48 -8.74 -13.28
N SER A 19 32.36 -9.21 -13.83
CA SER A 19 31.02 -8.82 -13.36
C SER A 19 30.79 -9.40 -11.96
N CYS A 20 31.05 -8.60 -10.93
CA CYS A 20 30.79 -8.98 -9.55
C CYS A 20 29.28 -8.93 -9.28
N THR A 21 28.58 -10.05 -9.51
CA THR A 21 27.22 -10.23 -9.01
C THR A 21 27.28 -10.38 -7.50
N VAL A 22 26.95 -9.31 -6.77
CA VAL A 22 26.73 -9.39 -5.32
C VAL A 22 25.57 -10.34 -5.08
N ALA A 23 25.85 -11.52 -4.53
CA ALA A 23 24.80 -12.42 -4.08
C ALA A 23 24.07 -11.75 -2.91
N ALA A 24 22.75 -11.59 -3.03
CA ALA A 24 21.93 -11.16 -1.92
C ALA A 24 22.12 -12.12 -0.74
N SER A 25 22.21 -11.58 0.46
CA SER A 25 22.35 -12.35 1.69
C SER A 25 21.15 -13.28 1.90
N ALA A 26 21.35 -14.35 2.66
CA ALA A 26 20.25 -15.28 2.98
C ALA A 26 19.07 -14.56 3.66
N ASP A 27 19.36 -13.57 4.50
CA ASP A 27 18.35 -12.75 5.18
C ASP A 27 17.61 -11.81 4.22
N GLU A 28 18.27 -11.22 3.21
CA GLU A 28 17.59 -10.43 2.16
C GLU A 28 16.64 -11.31 1.33
N GLY A 29 17.03 -12.56 1.05
CA GLY A 29 16.15 -13.53 0.39
C GLY A 29 14.91 -13.89 1.22
N LEU A 30 15.09 -14.05 2.55
CA LEU A 30 13.99 -14.33 3.47
C LEU A 30 13.09 -13.12 3.71
N GLU A 31 13.66 -11.90 3.78
CA GLU A 31 12.89 -10.66 3.88
C GLU A 31 12.07 -10.40 2.61
N ALA A 32 12.61 -10.66 1.43
CA ALA A 32 11.84 -10.62 0.19
C ALA A 32 10.71 -11.66 0.20
N LEU A 33 10.94 -12.85 0.74
CA LEU A 33 9.93 -13.89 0.84
C LEU A 33 8.83 -13.52 1.85
N PHE A 34 9.20 -12.95 3.00
CA PHE A 34 8.28 -12.43 4.02
C PHE A 34 7.43 -11.27 3.47
N ALA A 35 8.07 -10.26 2.86
CA ALA A 35 7.39 -9.11 2.27
C ALA A 35 6.39 -9.53 1.20
N ASN A 36 6.76 -10.53 0.38
CA ASN A 36 5.88 -11.01 -0.67
C ASN A 36 4.74 -11.91 -0.18
N ASN A 37 4.87 -12.65 0.92
CA ASN A 37 3.88 -13.67 1.29
C ASN A 37 3.14 -13.40 2.62
N CYS A 38 3.73 -12.64 3.55
CA CYS A 38 3.27 -12.55 4.94
C CYS A 38 2.96 -11.10 5.38
N ALA A 39 3.73 -10.11 4.91
CA ALA A 39 3.64 -8.73 5.38
C ALA A 39 2.25 -8.08 5.24
N ALA A 40 1.45 -8.49 4.25
CA ALA A 40 0.09 -7.99 4.00
C ALA A 40 -0.93 -8.32 5.11
N CYS A 41 -0.59 -9.23 6.05
CA CYS A 41 -1.40 -9.50 7.24
C CYS A 41 -0.60 -9.29 8.53
N HIS A 42 0.71 -9.55 8.52
CA HIS A 42 1.59 -9.55 9.69
C HIS A 42 2.43 -8.26 9.86
N GLY A 43 2.20 -7.25 9.02
CA GLY A 43 2.93 -5.97 9.02
C GLY A 43 4.26 -6.06 8.25
N MET A 44 4.59 -5.03 7.46
CA MET A 44 5.89 -4.95 6.76
C MET A 44 7.09 -4.84 7.74
N ASP A 45 6.80 -4.44 8.98
CA ASP A 45 7.70 -4.35 10.12
C ASP A 45 7.76 -5.64 10.97
N ARG A 46 7.00 -6.69 10.60
CA ARG A 46 6.71 -7.88 11.44
C ARG A 46 5.97 -7.58 12.76
N GLY A 47 5.42 -6.38 12.91
CA GLY A 47 4.75 -5.91 14.13
C GLY A 47 3.39 -6.55 14.40
N GLY A 48 2.76 -7.16 13.39
CA GLY A 48 1.38 -7.65 13.45
C GLY A 48 0.35 -6.53 13.34
N TYR A 49 -0.83 -6.87 12.79
CA TYR A 49 -2.03 -6.01 12.85
C TYR A 49 -3.29 -6.85 12.60
N ILE A 50 -3.59 -7.21 11.34
CA ILE A 50 -4.66 -8.18 10.98
C ILE A 50 -4.35 -9.56 11.55
N ALA A 51 -3.08 -9.94 11.50
CA ALA A 51 -2.57 -11.19 12.05
C ALA A 51 -1.44 -10.92 13.07
N PRO A 52 -1.14 -11.88 13.97
CA PRO A 52 -0.15 -11.70 15.03
C PRO A 52 1.25 -11.32 14.54
N ALA A 53 2.03 -10.68 15.41
CA ALA A 53 3.41 -10.32 15.14
C ALA A 53 4.29 -11.54 14.78
N LEU A 54 5.17 -11.40 13.79
CA LEU A 54 6.09 -12.45 13.33
C LEU A 54 7.56 -12.09 13.65
N ASN A 55 7.82 -11.77 14.92
CA ASN A 55 9.13 -11.37 15.39
C ASN A 55 9.45 -11.96 16.78
N LYS A 56 10.74 -12.04 17.12
CA LYS A 56 11.21 -12.60 18.40
C LYS A 56 10.73 -11.84 19.65
N ASP A 57 10.40 -10.55 19.51
CA ASP A 57 10.02 -9.67 20.62
C ASP A 57 8.58 -9.96 21.10
N ASN A 58 7.78 -10.62 20.25
CA ASN A 58 6.40 -11.02 20.54
C ASN A 58 6.18 -12.55 20.60
N GLN A 59 7.02 -13.37 19.96
CA GLN A 59 6.81 -14.82 19.92
C GLN A 59 7.30 -15.58 21.16
N GLY A 60 8.36 -15.10 21.82
CA GLY A 60 9.03 -15.86 22.88
C GLY A 60 9.79 -17.09 22.34
N GLU A 61 10.10 -18.05 23.21
CA GLU A 61 10.80 -19.29 22.82
C GLU A 61 9.82 -20.30 22.18
N VAL A 62 9.63 -20.18 20.86
CA VAL A 62 8.83 -21.12 20.05
C VAL A 62 9.75 -22.00 19.22
N ASP A 63 9.46 -23.30 19.16
CA ASP A 63 10.13 -24.23 18.25
C ASP A 63 9.84 -23.84 16.78
N PRO A 64 10.87 -23.57 15.94
CA PRO A 64 10.68 -23.34 14.51
C PRO A 64 9.89 -24.44 13.80
N SER A 65 9.92 -25.68 14.27
CA SER A 65 9.15 -26.79 13.69
C SER A 65 7.64 -26.60 13.89
N ALA A 66 7.20 -26.01 15.01
CA ALA A 66 5.80 -25.69 15.26
C ALA A 66 5.31 -24.55 14.35
N LEU A 67 6.13 -23.50 14.18
CA LEU A 67 5.84 -22.42 13.23
C LEU A 67 5.83 -22.93 11.78
N ALA A 68 6.77 -23.81 11.41
CA ALA A 68 6.81 -24.44 10.10
C ALA A 68 5.56 -25.27 9.83
N TYR A 69 5.03 -26.00 10.82
CA TYR A 69 3.76 -26.72 10.70
C TYR A 69 2.57 -25.78 10.45
N ILE A 70 2.50 -24.65 11.16
CA ILE A 70 1.47 -23.62 10.97
C ILE A 70 1.56 -22.99 9.57
N ILE A 71 2.75 -22.60 9.12
CA ILE A 71 2.96 -22.04 7.77
C ILE A 71 2.59 -23.08 6.69
N THR A 72 2.98 -24.34 6.88
CA THR A 72 2.68 -25.44 5.95
C THR A 72 1.18 -25.62 5.75
N ASN A 73 0.39 -25.62 6.83
CA ASN A 73 -1.02 -26.01 6.81
C ASN A 73 -2.01 -24.84 6.87
N GLY A 74 -1.56 -23.63 7.20
CA GLY A 74 -2.44 -22.52 7.56
C GLY A 74 -3.06 -22.74 8.95
N VAL A 75 -4.05 -21.91 9.29
CA VAL A 75 -4.85 -22.09 10.50
C VAL A 75 -6.33 -22.08 10.11
N ASP A 76 -6.99 -23.23 10.28
CA ASP A 76 -8.39 -23.41 9.91
C ASP A 76 -9.31 -22.44 10.69
N GLY A 77 -10.41 -22.01 10.06
CA GLY A 77 -11.28 -20.97 10.59
C GLY A 77 -10.69 -19.55 10.62
N THR A 78 -9.49 -19.32 10.06
CA THR A 78 -8.85 -17.99 10.00
C THR A 78 -8.49 -17.57 8.58
N LEU A 79 -7.99 -16.33 8.42
CA LEU A 79 -7.44 -15.84 7.15
C LEU A 79 -6.03 -16.39 6.82
N MET A 80 -5.36 -17.12 7.73
CA MET A 80 -3.99 -17.59 7.55
C MET A 80 -3.95 -18.85 6.64
N PRO A 81 -3.45 -18.74 5.40
CA PRO A 81 -3.59 -19.80 4.41
C PRO A 81 -2.48 -20.84 4.51
N ALA A 82 -2.74 -22.03 3.94
CA ALA A 82 -1.71 -23.03 3.71
C ALA A 82 -0.71 -22.59 2.63
N TRP A 83 0.59 -22.72 2.93
CA TRP A 83 1.71 -22.43 2.02
C TRP A 83 2.37 -23.67 1.42
N LYS A 84 2.00 -24.89 1.85
CA LYS A 84 2.46 -26.14 1.21
C LYS A 84 2.14 -26.16 -0.29
N GLY A 85 3.11 -26.57 -1.10
CA GLY A 85 3.00 -26.55 -2.57
C GLY A 85 3.13 -25.16 -3.22
N ARG A 86 3.38 -24.10 -2.42
CA ARG A 86 3.77 -22.77 -2.93
C ARG A 86 5.18 -22.38 -2.48
N LEU A 87 5.50 -22.63 -1.21
CA LEU A 87 6.85 -22.56 -0.68
C LEU A 87 7.42 -23.98 -0.56
N SER A 88 8.72 -24.14 -0.77
CA SER A 88 9.42 -25.40 -0.44
C SER A 88 9.49 -25.60 1.07
N GLU A 89 9.60 -26.86 1.52
CA GLU A 89 9.74 -27.20 2.93
C GLU A 89 10.93 -26.46 3.57
N LYS A 90 12.04 -26.31 2.83
CA LYS A 90 13.19 -25.52 3.26
C LYS A 90 12.83 -24.05 3.45
N GLN A 91 12.17 -23.39 2.49
CA GLN A 91 11.74 -21.99 2.64
C GLN A 91 10.79 -21.79 3.82
N ILE A 92 9.90 -22.75 4.08
CA ILE A 92 8.99 -22.71 5.23
C ILE A 92 9.77 -22.81 6.55
N LEU A 93 10.72 -23.75 6.66
CA LEU A 93 11.56 -23.90 7.85
C LEU A 93 12.52 -22.72 8.04
N ASP A 94 13.07 -22.17 6.96
CA ASP A 94 13.93 -20.99 6.99
C ASP A 94 13.14 -19.77 7.51
N LEU A 95 11.92 -19.52 6.99
CA LEU A 95 11.03 -18.45 7.48
C LEU A 95 10.64 -18.66 8.95
N ALA A 96 10.26 -19.89 9.33
CA ALA A 96 9.94 -20.22 10.72
C ALA A 96 11.13 -19.96 11.66
N THR A 97 12.34 -20.32 11.25
CA THR A 97 13.58 -20.07 11.99
C THR A 97 13.97 -18.59 11.99
N TYR A 98 13.57 -17.84 10.96
CA TYR A 98 13.78 -16.40 10.86
C TYR A 98 12.90 -15.65 11.86
N PHE A 99 11.61 -15.99 11.98
CA PHE A 99 10.68 -15.30 12.88
C PHE A 99 11.04 -15.42 14.38
N THR A 100 11.67 -16.53 14.79
CA THR A 100 12.15 -16.70 16.18
C THR A 100 13.43 -15.92 16.50
N LYS A 101 14.10 -15.34 15.50
CA LYS A 101 15.38 -14.62 15.64
C LYS A 101 15.31 -13.16 15.23
N ALA A 102 14.48 -12.82 14.25
CA ALA A 102 14.35 -11.47 13.72
C ALA A 102 13.53 -10.58 14.67
N PRO A 103 14.03 -9.43 15.12
CA PRO A 103 13.24 -8.45 15.87
C PRO A 103 12.18 -7.79 14.98
N LYS A 104 11.28 -7.02 15.58
CA LYS A 104 10.48 -6.02 14.85
C LYS A 104 11.42 -5.12 14.04
N ARG A 105 11.08 -4.84 12.78
CA ARG A 105 11.89 -4.03 11.86
C ARG A 105 11.48 -2.56 11.93
N GLU A 106 12.46 -1.66 11.98
CA GLU A 106 12.24 -0.26 11.62
C GLU A 106 12.10 -0.16 10.09
N VAL A 107 10.87 -0.04 9.59
CA VAL A 107 10.59 0.22 8.17
C VAL A 107 10.55 1.74 7.96
N LYS A 108 11.21 2.22 6.91
CA LYS A 108 11.16 3.63 6.50
C LYS A 108 10.53 3.72 5.13
N TRP A 109 9.57 4.64 5.01
CA TRP A 109 8.94 5.02 3.76
C TRP A 109 8.80 6.54 3.78
N THR A 110 9.49 7.24 2.89
CA THR A 110 9.56 8.71 2.89
C THR A 110 8.75 9.30 1.74
N MET A 111 8.54 10.62 1.76
CA MET A 111 7.93 11.35 0.64
C MET A 111 8.68 11.14 -0.69
N ALA A 112 10.00 10.91 -0.64
CA ALA A 112 10.79 10.58 -1.82
C ALA A 112 10.48 9.17 -2.33
N ASP A 113 10.33 8.19 -1.45
CA ASP A 113 9.98 6.81 -1.81
C ASP A 113 8.57 6.73 -2.41
N VAL A 114 7.61 7.48 -1.84
CA VAL A 114 6.28 7.67 -2.43
C VAL A 114 6.41 8.19 -3.87
N LYS A 115 7.15 9.30 -4.08
CA LYS A 115 7.34 9.89 -5.42
C LYS A 115 8.03 8.94 -6.40
N ASN A 116 9.04 8.20 -5.95
CA ASN A 116 9.79 7.23 -6.77
C ASN A 116 8.99 5.96 -7.10
N SER A 117 7.96 5.64 -6.32
CA SER A 117 7.08 4.47 -6.54
C SER A 117 5.96 4.68 -7.57
N LEU A 118 5.82 5.92 -8.07
CA LEU A 118 4.83 6.30 -9.06
C LEU A 118 5.04 5.50 -10.35
N THR A 119 3.99 4.81 -10.79
CA THR A 119 3.94 4.12 -12.08
C THR A 119 2.84 4.75 -12.93
N VAL A 120 3.18 5.15 -14.16
CA VAL A 120 2.22 5.67 -15.13
C VAL A 120 1.98 4.60 -16.19
N TYR A 121 0.74 4.09 -16.27
CA TYR A 121 0.33 3.06 -17.24
C TYR A 121 -0.20 3.68 -18.54
N VAL A 122 -0.82 4.86 -18.44
CA VAL A 122 -1.32 5.64 -19.58
C VAL A 122 -0.70 7.04 -19.49
N ALA A 123 0.24 7.34 -20.39
CA ALA A 123 0.95 8.62 -20.39
C ALA A 123 0.08 9.80 -20.85
N ASP A 124 -0.79 9.56 -21.84
CA ASP A 124 -1.76 10.54 -22.34
C ASP A 124 -3.19 10.03 -22.10
N GLU A 125 -3.77 10.49 -20.99
CA GLU A 125 -5.14 10.15 -20.56
C GLU A 125 -6.23 10.75 -21.47
N SER A 126 -5.88 11.64 -22.42
CA SER A 126 -6.80 12.18 -23.42
C SER A 126 -7.07 11.21 -24.59
N THR A 127 -6.22 10.20 -24.77
CA THR A 127 -6.42 9.12 -25.76
C THR A 127 -7.48 8.09 -25.34
N LEU A 128 -7.88 8.11 -24.08
CA LEU A 128 -8.89 7.23 -23.52
C LEU A 128 -10.31 7.63 -23.99
N PRO A 129 -11.28 6.68 -23.98
CA PRO A 129 -12.67 6.95 -24.30
C PRO A 129 -13.26 8.16 -23.56
N LYS A 130 -14.10 8.93 -24.26
CA LYS A 130 -14.79 10.11 -23.71
C LYS A 130 -16.11 9.79 -22.98
N GLN A 131 -16.51 8.52 -23.00
CA GLN A 131 -17.71 7.97 -22.39
C GLN A 131 -17.45 6.47 -22.07
N PRO A 132 -18.26 5.83 -21.21
CA PRO A 132 -18.15 4.40 -20.92
C PRO A 132 -18.14 3.51 -22.18
N VAL A 133 -17.30 2.47 -22.16
CA VAL A 133 -17.23 1.46 -23.24
C VAL A 133 -18.12 0.23 -22.99
N TYR A 134 -19.01 0.33 -22.00
CA TYR A 134 -19.92 -0.71 -21.52
C TYR A 134 -21.32 -0.11 -21.29
N GLY A 135 -22.34 -0.97 -21.15
CA GLY A 135 -23.72 -0.54 -20.94
C GLY A 135 -23.97 0.03 -19.55
N ILE A 136 -23.98 1.36 -19.43
CA ILE A 136 -24.43 2.08 -18.24
C ILE A 136 -25.12 3.40 -18.66
N GLU A 137 -26.17 3.78 -17.94
CA GLU A 137 -26.95 5.00 -18.23
C GLU A 137 -26.60 6.13 -17.24
N ASN A 138 -26.41 5.80 -15.96
CA ASN A 138 -25.92 6.70 -14.93
C ASN A 138 -24.71 6.08 -14.23
N MET A 139 -23.62 6.82 -14.08
CA MET A 139 -22.42 6.36 -13.37
C MET A 139 -22.67 6.12 -11.88
N ASP A 140 -23.69 6.74 -11.27
CA ASP A 140 -24.10 6.43 -9.88
C ASP A 140 -24.57 4.98 -9.69
N ASP A 141 -25.03 4.32 -10.78
CA ASP A 141 -25.39 2.89 -10.73
C ASP A 141 -24.15 1.98 -10.65
N LEU A 142 -22.91 2.50 -10.77
CA LEU A 142 -21.71 1.70 -10.85
C LEU A 142 -21.18 1.26 -9.48
N VAL A 143 -21.37 -0.01 -9.13
CA VAL A 143 -20.93 -0.57 -7.84
C VAL A 143 -19.59 -1.28 -7.97
N ALA A 144 -18.64 -0.92 -7.10
CA ALA A 144 -17.35 -1.57 -6.96
C ALA A 144 -17.35 -2.63 -5.83
N VAL A 145 -16.79 -3.81 -6.10
CA VAL A 145 -16.60 -4.89 -5.14
C VAL A 145 -15.14 -5.27 -5.03
N THR A 146 -14.59 -5.18 -3.83
CA THR A 146 -13.19 -5.52 -3.53
C THR A 146 -13.01 -7.03 -3.37
N SER A 147 -12.66 -7.72 -4.46
CA SER A 147 -12.31 -9.14 -4.41
C SER A 147 -10.87 -9.30 -3.93
N ARG A 148 -10.70 -9.74 -2.68
CA ARG A 148 -9.38 -9.95 -2.06
C ARG A 148 -8.54 -11.00 -2.78
N GLY A 149 -9.16 -11.92 -3.52
CA GLY A 149 -8.49 -13.05 -4.16
C GLY A 149 -7.99 -14.09 -3.15
N THR A 150 -7.36 -15.15 -3.66
CA THR A 150 -6.85 -16.24 -2.82
C THR A 150 -5.61 -15.77 -2.05
N ARG A 151 -5.58 -15.90 -0.72
CA ARG A 151 -4.46 -15.45 0.13
C ARG A 151 -4.16 -13.94 0.05
N ALA A 152 -5.17 -13.10 -0.21
CA ALA A 152 -5.02 -11.67 -0.46
C ALA A 152 -4.10 -11.31 -1.66
N ARG A 153 -3.95 -12.25 -2.61
CA ARG A 153 -3.09 -12.18 -3.81
C ARG A 153 -3.68 -12.97 -4.99
N ASP A 154 -2.87 -13.16 -6.04
CA ASP A 154 -3.03 -13.97 -7.26
C ASP A 154 -4.21 -13.56 -8.15
N THR A 155 -5.42 -13.57 -7.60
CA THR A 155 -6.68 -13.28 -8.29
C THR A 155 -7.32 -11.97 -7.83
N SER A 156 -6.68 -11.25 -6.91
CA SER A 156 -7.12 -9.96 -6.36
C SER A 156 -7.49 -8.95 -7.45
N ARG A 157 -8.67 -8.36 -7.31
CA ARG A 157 -9.20 -7.35 -8.24
C ARG A 157 -10.34 -6.57 -7.62
N VAL A 158 -10.58 -5.35 -8.09
CA VAL A 158 -11.90 -4.72 -7.95
C VAL A 158 -12.77 -5.20 -9.11
N VAL A 159 -13.95 -5.72 -8.84
CA VAL A 159 -14.97 -6.03 -9.85
C VAL A 159 -15.98 -4.89 -9.86
N PHE A 160 -16.33 -4.39 -11.04
CA PHE A 160 -17.33 -3.36 -11.21
C PHE A 160 -18.58 -3.97 -11.86
N PHE A 161 -19.75 -3.69 -11.31
CA PHE A 161 -21.03 -4.10 -11.87
C PHE A 161 -22.00 -2.92 -11.93
N ASN A 162 -22.91 -2.96 -12.91
CA ASN A 162 -24.01 -2.02 -13.03
C ASN A 162 -25.12 -2.48 -12.06
N GLY A 163 -25.36 -1.71 -10.99
CA GLY A 163 -26.32 -2.02 -9.93
C GLY A 163 -27.79 -1.99 -10.37
N LYS A 164 -28.11 -1.36 -11.50
CA LYS A 164 -29.46 -1.32 -12.07
C LYS A 164 -29.87 -2.64 -12.71
N ASN A 165 -28.93 -3.37 -13.31
CA ASN A 165 -29.20 -4.64 -14.00
C ASN A 165 -28.40 -5.86 -13.47
N ASN A 166 -27.47 -5.63 -12.54
CA ASN A 166 -26.56 -6.59 -11.93
C ASN A 166 -25.53 -7.23 -12.89
N GLU A 167 -25.22 -6.58 -14.02
CA GLU A 167 -24.22 -7.06 -14.97
C GLU A 167 -22.80 -6.61 -14.61
N ILE A 168 -21.82 -7.52 -14.67
CA ILE A 168 -20.41 -7.18 -14.52
C ILE A 168 -19.96 -6.40 -15.76
N VAL A 169 -19.49 -5.16 -15.54
CA VAL A 169 -19.05 -4.26 -16.62
C VAL A 169 -17.52 -4.19 -16.76
N GLY A 170 -16.77 -4.58 -15.74
CA GLY A 170 -15.31 -4.60 -15.79
C GLY A 170 -14.64 -5.09 -14.52
N SER A 171 -13.31 -5.13 -14.53
CA SER A 171 -12.52 -5.38 -13.33
C SER A 171 -11.11 -4.81 -13.44
N ILE A 172 -10.57 -4.31 -12.33
CA ILE A 172 -9.21 -3.80 -12.21
C ILE A 172 -8.37 -4.80 -11.41
N PRO A 173 -7.40 -5.51 -12.02
CA PRO A 173 -6.51 -6.42 -11.30
C PRO A 173 -5.56 -5.61 -10.39
N THR A 174 -5.29 -6.14 -9.20
CA THR A 174 -4.41 -5.52 -8.20
C THR A 174 -3.37 -6.52 -7.69
N ASN A 175 -2.17 -6.05 -7.34
CA ASN A 175 -1.08 -6.94 -6.89
C ASN A 175 -1.30 -7.54 -5.49
N TYR A 176 -2.17 -6.89 -4.71
CA TYR A 176 -2.64 -7.29 -3.38
C TYR A 176 -4.16 -7.13 -3.36
N ALA A 177 -4.83 -7.74 -2.38
CA ALA A 177 -6.23 -7.48 -2.08
C ALA A 177 -6.54 -5.97 -2.05
N PRO A 178 -7.54 -5.49 -2.83
CA PRO A 178 -8.08 -4.15 -2.67
C PRO A 178 -8.91 -4.09 -1.37
N HIS A 179 -8.95 -2.92 -0.74
CA HIS A 179 -9.64 -2.71 0.54
C HIS A 179 -10.72 -1.64 0.44
N ILE A 180 -10.32 -0.43 0.03
CA ILE A 180 -11.25 0.70 -0.20
C ILE A 180 -11.20 1.09 -1.67
N VAL A 181 -12.39 1.34 -2.22
CA VAL A 181 -12.59 2.08 -3.46
C VAL A 181 -13.31 3.37 -3.07
N ASP A 182 -12.77 4.51 -3.50
CA ASP A 182 -13.41 5.80 -3.32
C ASP A 182 -13.56 6.49 -4.69
N TYR A 183 -14.68 7.14 -4.91
CA TYR A 183 -15.06 7.73 -6.19
C TYR A 183 -14.74 9.24 -6.18
N ASP A 184 -14.43 9.81 -7.33
CA ASP A 184 -14.22 11.26 -7.43
C ASP A 184 -15.57 11.99 -7.38
N PRO A 185 -15.87 12.77 -6.31
CA PRO A 185 -17.18 13.40 -6.14
C PRO A 185 -17.42 14.57 -7.10
N ALA A 186 -16.37 15.04 -7.80
CA ALA A 186 -16.45 16.13 -8.77
C ALA A 186 -16.35 15.63 -10.23
N ASN A 187 -16.06 14.35 -10.45
CA ASN A 187 -15.84 13.80 -11.79
C ASN A 187 -16.12 12.28 -11.86
N GLU A 188 -17.33 11.91 -12.29
CA GLU A 188 -17.82 10.53 -12.46
C GLU A 188 -16.89 9.56 -13.21
N ARG A 189 -15.91 10.08 -13.94
CA ARG A 189 -14.94 9.29 -14.70
C ARG A 189 -13.89 8.59 -13.83
N TRP A 190 -13.61 9.08 -12.62
CA TRP A 190 -12.46 8.65 -11.82
C TRP A 190 -12.86 7.94 -10.53
N ALA A 191 -12.13 6.88 -10.21
CA ALA A 191 -12.11 6.28 -8.88
C ALA A 191 -10.68 5.94 -8.46
N TYR A 192 -10.49 5.75 -7.16
CA TYR A 192 -9.22 5.47 -6.53
C TYR A 192 -9.35 4.18 -5.72
N VAL A 193 -8.45 3.23 -5.95
CA VAL A 193 -8.46 1.92 -5.29
C VAL A 193 -7.23 1.81 -4.41
N LYS A 194 -7.40 1.64 -3.10
CA LYS A 194 -6.31 1.31 -2.18
C LYS A 194 -6.29 -0.17 -1.87
N THR A 195 -5.09 -0.75 -1.81
CA THR A 195 -4.85 -2.15 -1.47
C THR A 195 -4.32 -2.33 -0.05
N ASP A 196 -4.52 -3.51 0.53
CA ASP A 196 -3.88 -3.95 1.79
C ASP A 196 -2.35 -3.83 1.73
N GLY A 197 -1.77 -3.94 0.54
CA GLY A 197 -0.35 -3.72 0.30
C GLY A 197 0.10 -2.25 0.40
N GLY A 198 -0.79 -1.29 0.63
CA GLY A 198 -0.48 0.16 0.70
C GLY A 198 -0.30 0.87 -0.64
N ARG A 199 -0.67 0.21 -1.76
CA ARG A 199 -0.66 0.81 -3.11
C ARG A 199 -2.02 1.35 -3.48
N ILE A 200 -2.03 2.54 -4.07
CA ILE A 200 -3.21 3.21 -4.63
C ILE A 200 -3.15 3.16 -6.15
N TYR A 201 -4.29 2.91 -6.79
CA TYR A 201 -4.47 2.97 -8.24
C TYR A 201 -5.47 4.07 -8.60
N LYS A 202 -5.15 4.92 -9.57
CA LYS A 202 -6.12 5.82 -10.24
C LYS A 202 -6.78 5.03 -11.37
N VAL A 203 -8.10 4.94 -11.38
CA VAL A 203 -8.89 4.14 -12.33
C VAL A 203 -9.74 5.05 -13.21
N ASP A 204 -9.53 4.94 -14.52
CA ASP A 204 -10.45 5.47 -15.54
C ASP A 204 -11.65 4.52 -15.64
N LEU A 205 -12.78 4.94 -15.06
CA LEU A 205 -13.99 4.13 -15.03
C LEU A 205 -14.53 3.93 -16.44
N TYR A 206 -14.42 4.92 -17.33
CA TYR A 206 -14.94 4.81 -18.71
C TYR A 206 -14.31 3.68 -19.54
N SER A 207 -13.00 3.43 -19.41
CA SER A 207 -12.33 2.31 -20.10
C SER A 207 -12.06 1.09 -19.23
N MET A 208 -12.40 1.13 -17.93
CA MET A 208 -12.08 0.11 -16.94
C MET A 208 -10.57 -0.20 -16.89
N LYS A 209 -9.74 0.84 -16.77
CA LYS A 209 -8.27 0.73 -16.70
C LYS A 209 -7.68 1.52 -15.54
N ALA A 210 -6.70 0.94 -14.87
CA ALA A 210 -5.80 1.71 -14.03
C ALA A 210 -4.86 2.55 -14.92
N VAL A 211 -4.84 3.86 -14.72
CA VAL A 211 -3.99 4.80 -15.50
C VAL A 211 -2.67 5.12 -14.78
N ARG A 212 -2.66 5.07 -13.43
CA ARG A 212 -1.49 5.30 -12.57
C ARG A 212 -1.57 4.45 -11.30
N SER A 213 -0.44 4.20 -10.66
CA SER A 213 -0.40 3.75 -9.25
C SER A 213 0.76 4.35 -8.46
N VAL A 214 0.62 4.42 -7.14
CA VAL A 214 1.67 4.91 -6.22
C VAL A 214 1.62 4.14 -4.89
N GLN A 215 2.76 3.99 -4.23
CA GLN A 215 2.91 3.34 -2.92
C GLN A 215 2.96 4.41 -1.82
N VAL A 216 1.98 4.46 -0.93
CA VAL A 216 1.93 5.48 0.14
C VAL A 216 2.51 5.00 1.48
N GLY A 217 2.75 3.70 1.60
CA GLY A 217 3.27 3.00 2.77
C GLY A 217 2.90 1.52 2.65
N PHE A 218 2.72 0.82 3.77
CA PHE A 218 2.27 -0.58 3.80
C PHE A 218 1.15 -0.78 4.83
N GLY A 219 0.13 -1.57 4.48
CA GLY A 219 -1.05 -1.75 5.34
C GLY A 219 -1.94 -0.50 5.47
N GLY A 220 -2.95 -0.61 6.34
CA GLY A 220 -3.95 0.41 6.61
C GLY A 220 -5.03 0.53 5.52
N PRO A 221 -6.33 0.53 5.85
CA PRO A 221 -7.40 0.56 4.85
C PRO A 221 -7.64 1.96 4.27
N SER A 222 -7.35 3.02 5.04
CA SER A 222 -7.86 4.37 4.84
C SER A 222 -7.50 5.05 3.51
N LEU A 223 -8.53 5.59 2.84
CA LEU A 223 -8.47 6.38 1.61
C LEU A 223 -9.63 7.37 1.63
N ALA A 224 -9.41 8.61 1.17
CA ALA A 224 -10.47 9.57 0.87
C ALA A 224 -10.07 10.49 -0.30
N VAL A 225 -11.03 10.87 -1.14
CA VAL A 225 -10.91 11.88 -2.20
C VAL A 225 -11.49 13.22 -1.74
N SER A 226 -10.90 14.35 -2.11
CA SER A 226 -11.43 15.68 -1.75
C SER A 226 -12.75 15.99 -2.48
N TRP A 227 -13.61 16.80 -1.88
CA TRP A 227 -14.90 17.26 -2.41
C TRP A 227 -14.85 17.86 -3.83
N ASP A 228 -13.67 18.32 -4.26
CA ASP A 228 -13.42 18.93 -5.57
C ASP A 228 -12.60 18.04 -6.53
N GLY A 229 -12.38 16.77 -6.16
CA GLY A 229 -11.65 15.79 -6.97
C GLY A 229 -10.14 16.07 -7.13
N LYS A 230 -9.57 17.09 -6.46
CA LYS A 230 -8.17 17.52 -6.71
C LYS A 230 -7.13 16.79 -5.88
N TYR A 231 -7.50 16.25 -4.72
CA TYR A 231 -6.60 15.59 -3.80
C TYR A 231 -7.13 14.24 -3.35
N LEU A 232 -6.22 13.35 -2.95
CA LEU A 232 -6.56 12.20 -2.13
C LEU A 232 -5.67 12.15 -0.89
N ALA A 233 -6.21 11.64 0.20
CA ALA A 233 -5.48 11.33 1.42
C ALA A 233 -5.54 9.82 1.68
N ALA A 234 -4.41 9.24 2.06
CA ALA A 234 -4.32 7.83 2.39
C ALA A 234 -3.33 7.58 3.53
N GLY A 235 -3.73 6.75 4.48
CA GLY A 235 -2.91 6.37 5.62
C GLY A 235 -2.07 5.14 5.38
N SER A 236 -1.27 4.79 6.37
CA SER A 236 -0.47 3.57 6.40
C SER A 236 -0.22 3.14 7.84
N PHE A 237 -0.37 1.84 8.10
CA PHE A 237 -0.03 1.27 9.40
C PHE A 237 1.48 1.17 9.58
N VAL A 238 2.22 0.79 8.52
CA VAL A 238 3.69 0.74 8.55
C VAL A 238 4.28 1.75 7.56
N PRO A 239 4.99 2.81 8.00
CA PRO A 239 5.47 3.09 9.37
C PRO A 239 4.69 4.22 10.07
N ASN A 240 3.38 4.03 10.29
CA ASN A 240 2.52 4.99 11.00
C ASN A 240 2.51 6.40 10.34
N THR A 241 2.09 6.45 9.08
CA THR A 241 2.13 7.68 8.26
C THR A 241 0.83 7.92 7.51
N ALA A 242 0.61 9.16 7.05
CA ALA A 242 -0.40 9.47 6.04
C ALA A 242 0.18 10.40 4.98
N VAL A 243 -0.34 10.30 3.76
CA VAL A 243 0.11 11.08 2.60
C VAL A 243 -1.08 11.73 1.94
N ILE A 244 -0.95 13.02 1.61
CA ILE A 244 -1.88 13.72 0.72
C ILE A 244 -1.19 13.87 -0.63
N LEU A 245 -1.89 13.41 -1.67
CA LEU A 245 -1.45 13.40 -3.07
C LEU A 245 -2.38 14.30 -3.90
N LYS A 246 -1.91 14.83 -5.02
CA LYS A 246 -2.80 15.30 -6.08
C LYS A 246 -3.50 14.11 -6.73
N ALA A 247 -4.80 14.19 -6.97
CA ALA A 247 -5.60 13.09 -7.49
C ALA A 247 -5.35 12.83 -8.98
N ASP A 248 -5.14 13.89 -9.76
CA ASP A 248 -4.87 13.81 -11.20
C ASP A 248 -3.59 13.02 -11.54
N THR A 249 -2.53 13.20 -10.75
CA THR A 249 -1.15 12.82 -11.06
C THR A 249 -0.57 11.80 -10.09
N LEU A 250 -1.18 11.63 -8.91
CA LEU A 250 -0.66 10.90 -7.74
C LEU A 250 0.67 11.48 -7.18
N GLU A 251 0.97 12.76 -7.43
CA GLU A 251 2.14 13.43 -6.86
C GLU A 251 1.91 13.77 -5.36
N PRO A 252 2.81 13.40 -4.44
CA PRO A 252 2.70 13.77 -3.03
C PRO A 252 2.90 15.26 -2.79
N VAL A 253 1.97 15.87 -2.06
CA VAL A 253 1.99 17.29 -1.64
C VAL A 253 2.12 17.48 -0.13
N LYS A 254 1.76 16.46 0.67
CA LYS A 254 1.94 16.45 2.12
C LYS A 254 2.32 15.05 2.58
N PHE A 255 3.27 14.96 3.50
CA PHE A 255 3.62 13.74 4.22
C PHE A 255 3.45 13.99 5.72
N LEU A 256 2.83 13.04 6.43
CA LEU A 256 2.46 13.15 7.84
C LEU A 256 3.05 11.96 8.61
N ASP A 257 3.87 12.24 9.61
CA ASP A 257 4.28 11.27 10.64
C ASP A 257 3.18 11.27 11.72
N LEU A 258 2.51 10.14 11.92
CA LEU A 258 1.33 10.03 12.78
C LEU A 258 1.73 9.76 14.24
N LYS A 259 2.47 10.72 14.80
CA LYS A 259 2.85 10.73 16.22
C LYS A 259 1.98 11.72 16.99
N GLY A 260 1.41 11.26 18.10
CA GLY A 260 0.50 12.03 18.93
C GLY A 260 0.62 11.68 20.42
N VAL A 261 0.20 12.61 21.25
CA VAL A 261 0.00 12.40 22.70
C VAL A 261 -1.35 11.70 22.90
N ASP A 262 -1.33 10.54 23.55
CA ASP A 262 -2.50 9.73 23.90
C ASP A 262 -3.33 10.34 25.07
N PRO A 263 -4.52 9.80 25.39
CA PRO A 263 -5.33 10.27 26.52
C PRO A 263 -4.66 10.25 27.89
N ASP A 264 -3.58 9.47 28.08
CA ASP A 264 -2.81 9.40 29.34
C ASP A 264 -1.61 10.36 29.35
N GLY A 265 -1.42 11.15 28.29
CA GLY A 265 -0.35 12.13 28.18
C GLY A 265 0.97 11.60 27.62
N LYS A 266 0.99 10.36 27.10
CA LYS A 266 2.20 9.73 26.54
C LYS A 266 2.27 9.93 25.02
N MET A 267 3.46 10.22 24.49
CA MET A 267 3.69 10.24 23.05
C MET A 267 3.72 8.81 22.48
N VAL A 268 2.90 8.56 21.46
CA VAL A 268 2.77 7.28 20.76
C VAL A 268 2.83 7.45 19.25
N GLU A 269 3.29 6.40 18.56
CA GLU A 269 3.04 6.22 17.12
C GLU A 269 1.61 5.67 16.94
N ALA A 270 0.91 6.14 15.92
CA ALA A 270 -0.47 5.76 15.67
C ALA A 270 -0.67 5.33 14.22
N ASP A 271 -1.32 4.20 14.04
CA ASP A 271 -1.93 3.82 12.78
C ASP A 271 -2.91 4.91 12.33
N SER A 272 -2.97 5.14 11.02
CA SER A 272 -4.10 5.85 10.44
C SER A 272 -5.32 4.94 10.50
N GLY A 273 -6.22 5.23 11.44
CA GLY A 273 -7.60 4.80 11.35
C GLY A 273 -8.30 5.45 10.15
N SER A 274 -9.62 5.61 10.22
CA SER A 274 -10.40 6.27 9.16
C SER A 274 -9.79 7.59 8.67
N ILE A 275 -9.80 7.78 7.35
CA ILE A 275 -9.66 9.08 6.71
C ILE A 275 -10.96 9.33 5.96
N THR A 276 -11.51 10.55 6.06
CA THR A 276 -12.77 10.90 5.41
C THR A 276 -12.71 12.35 4.91
N ALA A 277 -13.27 12.63 3.75
CA ALA A 277 -13.50 13.98 3.25
C ALA A 277 -14.96 14.37 3.45
N THR A 278 -15.23 15.64 3.78
CA THR A 278 -16.59 16.17 3.72
C THR A 278 -16.90 16.65 2.31
N PRO A 279 -18.09 16.36 1.73
CA PRO A 279 -18.49 16.92 0.44
C PRO A 279 -18.77 18.44 0.52
N TYR A 280 -18.85 19.02 1.72
CA TYR A 280 -19.30 20.39 1.95
C TYR A 280 -18.18 21.42 2.13
N GLY A 281 -16.90 21.03 2.11
CA GLY A 281 -15.82 21.97 2.39
C GLY A 281 -14.41 21.38 2.34
N PRO A 282 -13.39 22.24 2.52
CA PRO A 282 -12.03 21.94 2.08
C PRO A 282 -11.20 21.04 3.01
N TYR A 283 -11.78 19.97 3.55
CA TYR A 283 -11.20 19.25 4.69
C TYR A 283 -11.12 17.74 4.51
N PHE A 284 -9.95 17.18 4.85
CA PHE A 284 -9.85 15.78 5.29
C PHE A 284 -9.85 15.71 6.82
N SER A 285 -10.56 14.72 7.36
CA SER A 285 -10.43 14.24 8.74
C SER A 285 -9.54 12.99 8.74
N ILE A 286 -8.54 12.94 9.61
CA ILE A 286 -7.60 11.81 9.74
C ILE A 286 -7.61 11.34 11.20
N SER A 287 -8.07 10.12 11.45
CA SER A 287 -8.03 9.50 12.78
C SER A 287 -6.66 8.87 13.04
N LEU A 288 -6.05 9.22 14.18
CA LEU A 288 -4.85 8.58 14.70
C LEU A 288 -5.27 7.64 15.83
N GLU A 289 -5.24 6.34 15.55
CA GLU A 289 -5.94 5.32 16.35
C GLU A 289 -5.49 5.33 17.82
N MET A 290 -4.22 4.98 18.08
CA MET A 290 -3.62 4.89 19.42
C MET A 290 -3.45 6.24 20.11
N ALA A 291 -3.32 7.32 19.35
CA ALA A 291 -3.16 8.65 19.94
C ALA A 291 -4.50 9.24 20.41
N GLY A 292 -5.65 8.69 20.00
CA GLY A 292 -6.94 9.26 20.37
C GLY A 292 -7.19 10.64 19.77
N GLN A 293 -6.60 10.94 18.60
CA GLN A 293 -6.64 12.26 17.98
C GLN A 293 -7.31 12.22 16.60
N VAL A 294 -8.00 13.31 16.27
CA VAL A 294 -8.47 13.56 14.90
C VAL A 294 -7.76 14.80 14.36
N TRP A 295 -7.05 14.66 13.24
CA TRP A 295 -6.36 15.75 12.57
C TRP A 295 -7.17 16.22 11.37
N ILE A 296 -7.62 17.48 11.41
CA ILE A 296 -8.34 18.13 10.32
C ILE A 296 -7.34 18.85 9.43
N ALA A 297 -7.20 18.40 8.19
CA ALA A 297 -6.29 18.97 7.19
C ALA A 297 -7.05 19.94 6.26
N ASP A 298 -6.65 21.21 6.27
CA ASP A 298 -7.29 22.27 5.47
C ASP A 298 -6.62 22.40 4.09
N LEU A 299 -7.29 21.88 3.06
CA LEU A 299 -6.84 21.88 1.67
C LEU A 299 -6.99 23.23 0.96
N SER A 300 -7.67 24.21 1.57
CA SER A 300 -7.81 25.55 0.98
C SER A 300 -6.56 26.42 1.15
N LYS A 301 -5.63 26.01 2.02
CA LYS A 301 -4.46 26.80 2.43
C LYS A 301 -3.14 26.18 1.95
N PRO A 302 -2.17 27.00 1.48
CA PRO A 302 -0.83 26.53 1.14
C PRO A 302 -0.18 25.74 2.28
N GLY A 303 0.47 24.63 1.93
CA GLY A 303 1.14 23.75 2.89
C GLY A 303 0.21 22.87 3.72
N ILE A 304 -1.11 22.94 3.55
CA ILE A 304 -2.13 22.11 4.21
C ILE A 304 -1.92 22.07 5.74
N PRO A 305 -2.32 23.14 6.46
CA PRO A 305 -2.21 23.20 7.91
C PRO A 305 -3.18 22.20 8.57
N LEU A 306 -2.82 21.76 9.78
CA LEU A 306 -3.55 20.76 10.54
C LEU A 306 -4.12 21.37 11.83
N THR A 307 -5.41 21.18 12.08
CA THR A 307 -6.02 21.39 13.39
C THR A 307 -6.11 20.04 14.09
N LYS A 308 -5.56 19.91 15.30
CA LYS A 308 -5.57 18.65 16.07
C LYS A 308 -6.65 18.69 17.14
N ILE A 309 -7.63 17.79 17.02
CA ILE A 309 -8.62 17.49 18.05
C ILE A 309 -8.04 16.37 18.90
N MET A 310 -7.93 16.60 20.20
CA MET A 310 -7.23 15.73 21.15
C MET A 310 -8.23 14.99 22.04
N ASN A 311 -7.83 13.84 22.61
CA ASN A 311 -8.61 13.11 23.61
C ASN A 311 -10.03 12.73 23.15
N VAL A 312 -10.16 12.23 21.92
CA VAL A 312 -11.43 11.78 21.31
C VAL A 312 -11.82 10.37 21.80
N GLY A 313 -10.84 9.53 22.12
CA GLY A 313 -11.01 8.14 22.57
C GLY A 313 -9.66 7.45 22.73
N ARG A 314 -9.62 6.17 23.12
CA ARG A 314 -8.34 5.41 23.26
C ARG A 314 -7.89 4.69 21.98
N HIS A 315 -8.84 4.24 21.16
CA HIS A 315 -8.61 3.57 19.88
C HIS A 315 -9.65 4.08 18.88
N LEU A 316 -9.23 4.92 17.94
CA LEU A 316 -10.10 5.45 16.87
C LEU A 316 -10.01 4.57 15.61
N HIS A 317 -10.96 3.66 15.46
CA HIS A 317 -11.01 2.73 14.33
C HIS A 317 -11.65 3.37 13.08
N ASP A 318 -12.97 3.60 13.13
CA ASP A 318 -13.77 4.14 12.02
C ASP A 318 -14.38 5.51 12.31
N SER A 319 -14.72 6.24 11.23
CA SER A 319 -15.59 7.41 11.28
C SER A 319 -16.45 7.47 10.03
N PHE A 320 -17.65 8.01 10.20
CA PHE A 320 -18.63 8.23 9.15
C PHE A 320 -19.08 9.68 9.21
N LEU A 321 -19.20 10.32 8.06
CA LEU A 321 -19.87 11.62 7.95
C LEU A 321 -21.33 11.38 7.57
N THR A 322 -22.22 12.25 8.05
CA THR A 322 -23.63 12.21 7.68
C THR A 322 -23.86 13.07 6.45
N ASP A 323 -24.50 12.52 5.42
CA ASP A 323 -24.84 13.23 4.17
C ASP A 323 -26.00 14.23 4.33
N LYS A 324 -26.21 14.74 5.54
CA LYS A 324 -27.26 15.70 5.90
C LYS A 324 -26.64 17.01 6.36
N SER A 325 -26.76 18.01 5.49
CA SER A 325 -26.81 19.43 5.82
C SER A 325 -28.07 19.77 6.62
#